data_AF-A0AAU7ZUR0-F1
#
_entry.id   AF-A0AAU7ZUR0-F1
#
_cell.length_a   1.000
_cell.length_b   1.000
_cell.length_c   1.000
_cell.angle_alpha   90.00
_cell.angle_beta   90.00
_cell.angle_gamma   90.00
#
_symmetry.space_group_name_H-M   'P 1'
#
loop_
_entity.id
_entity.type
_entity.pdbx_description
1 polymer ?
#
loop_
_entity_poly.entity_id
_entity_poly.type
_entity_poly.pdbx_seq_one_letter_code
_entity_poly.pdbx_strand_id
1 'polypeptide(L)'
;MRVQKAAICIFLASALLLSVPLASELTVSHYRRWYASRLLSALRQIRPGTTTEEQARAALKPFSAYEDGSDTRRAGTVSSQLGYQFYNSPEWVTSLAYHLRFIPIRLTLPWTLFEAHLDFTDGLVAGIHIIEMQEDQPGFPHPNSASVTVVSNRNGQIARSLYDGTPSENFNGYWEYSRSTGQADQSGNPTSFSCCHARFIRLDERATPAERSQALDFQLHCLTSILRCKDDRQILP
;
A
#
# COMPACT_ATOMS: atom_id res chain seq x y z
N MET A 1 -45.01 -26.93 12.18
CA MET A 1 -45.12 -25.71 11.35
C MET A 1 -44.44 -24.46 11.93
N ARG A 2 -44.61 -24.09 13.22
CA ARG A 2 -43.97 -22.89 13.80
C ARG A 2 -42.43 -22.99 13.93
N VAL A 3 -41.91 -24.15 14.30
CA VAL A 3 -40.45 -24.38 14.47
C VAL A 3 -39.69 -24.30 13.13
N GLN A 4 -40.25 -24.83 12.03
CA GLN A 4 -39.66 -24.71 10.69
C GLN A 4 -39.58 -23.26 10.21
N LYS A 5 -40.62 -22.44 10.45
CA LYS A 5 -40.59 -21.01 10.10
C LYS A 5 -39.52 -20.25 10.88
N ALA A 6 -39.38 -20.53 12.18
CA ALA A 6 -38.35 -19.93 13.01
C ALA A 6 -36.92 -20.34 12.55
N ALA A 7 -36.71 -21.61 12.24
CA ALA A 7 -35.42 -22.10 11.73
C ALA A 7 -35.04 -21.46 10.37
N ILE A 8 -36.00 -21.31 9.45
CA ILE A 8 -35.80 -20.62 8.18
C ILE A 8 -35.45 -19.14 8.41
N CYS A 9 -36.16 -18.44 9.30
CA CYS A 9 -35.87 -17.05 9.62
C CYS A 9 -34.48 -16.86 10.23
N ILE A 10 -34.06 -17.75 11.13
CA ILE A 10 -32.72 -17.72 11.73
C ILE A 10 -31.66 -17.96 10.65
N PHE A 11 -31.85 -18.98 9.82
CA PHE A 11 -30.92 -19.28 8.73
C PHE A 11 -30.77 -18.11 7.75
N LEU A 12 -31.89 -17.51 7.33
CA LEU A 12 -31.88 -16.36 6.44
C LEU A 12 -31.22 -15.14 7.10
N ALA A 13 -31.52 -14.86 8.37
CA ALA A 13 -30.90 -13.76 9.10
C ALA A 13 -29.38 -13.96 9.23
N SER A 14 -28.93 -15.17 9.58
CA SER A 14 -27.51 -15.51 9.64
C SER A 14 -26.83 -15.41 8.27
N ALA A 15 -27.46 -15.93 7.20
CA ALA A 15 -26.93 -15.81 5.85
C ALA A 15 -26.79 -14.34 5.42
N LEU A 16 -27.75 -13.48 5.78
CA LEU A 16 -27.74 -12.05 5.45
C LEU A 16 -26.67 -11.30 6.27
N LEU A 17 -26.54 -11.60 7.56
CA LEU A 17 -25.50 -11.06 8.44
C LEU A 17 -24.08 -11.40 7.97
N LEU A 18 -23.88 -12.53 7.32
CA LEU A 18 -22.58 -12.96 6.80
C LEU A 18 -22.30 -12.47 5.38
N SER A 19 -23.32 -12.43 4.52
CA SER A 19 -23.17 -12.06 3.10
C SER A 19 -23.03 -10.55 2.90
N VAL A 20 -23.68 -9.71 3.72
CA VAL A 20 -23.61 -8.25 3.57
C VAL A 20 -22.20 -7.70 3.81
N PRO A 21 -21.48 -8.06 4.90
CA PRO A 21 -20.10 -7.62 5.10
C PRO A 21 -19.18 -8.05 3.96
N LEU A 22 -19.26 -9.32 3.55
CA LEU A 22 -18.42 -9.85 2.48
C LEU A 22 -18.70 -9.18 1.13
N ALA A 23 -19.98 -8.98 0.77
CA ALA A 23 -20.35 -8.29 -0.46
C ALA A 23 -19.91 -6.82 -0.43
N SER A 24 -20.01 -6.16 0.73
CA SER A 24 -19.53 -4.80 0.92
C SER A 24 -18.02 -4.70 0.77
N GLU A 25 -17.26 -5.61 1.39
CA GLU A 25 -15.81 -5.67 1.27
C GLU A 25 -15.38 -5.90 -0.17
N LEU A 26 -15.94 -6.89 -0.87
CA LEU A 26 -15.61 -7.17 -2.27
C LEU A 26 -15.90 -5.96 -3.17
N THR A 27 -17.03 -5.29 -2.96
CA THR A 27 -17.42 -4.11 -3.75
C THR A 27 -16.48 -2.93 -3.48
N VAL A 28 -16.22 -2.62 -2.21
CA VAL A 28 -15.33 -1.52 -1.80
C VAL A 28 -13.90 -1.81 -2.26
N SER A 29 -13.40 -3.02 -2.04
CA SER A 29 -12.09 -3.50 -2.50
C SER A 29 -11.91 -3.31 -4.01
N HIS A 30 -12.89 -3.73 -4.82
CA HIS A 30 -12.82 -3.57 -6.28
C HIS A 30 -12.81 -2.09 -6.68
N TYR A 31 -13.64 -1.27 -6.04
CA TYR A 31 -13.67 0.17 -6.27
C TYR A 31 -12.35 0.84 -5.85
N ARG A 32 -11.77 0.45 -4.72
CA ARG A 32 -10.48 0.94 -4.20
C ARG A 32 -9.33 0.56 -5.13
N ARG A 33 -9.31 -0.67 -5.63
CA ARG A 33 -8.35 -1.11 -6.67
C ARG A 33 -8.47 -0.26 -7.93
N TRP A 34 -9.68 0.02 -8.38
CA TRP A 34 -9.91 0.91 -9.53
C TRP A 34 -9.35 2.32 -9.26
N TYR A 35 -9.63 2.92 -8.10
CA TYR A 35 -9.07 4.22 -7.73
C TYR A 35 -7.54 4.21 -7.65
N ALA A 36 -6.95 3.21 -6.98
CA ALA A 36 -5.50 3.04 -6.88
C ALA A 36 -4.84 2.93 -8.25
N SER A 37 -5.45 2.18 -9.20
CA SER A 37 -4.92 2.08 -10.57
C SER A 37 -4.94 3.41 -11.33
N ARG A 38 -5.97 4.23 -11.10
CA ARG A 38 -6.06 5.59 -11.68
C ARG A 38 -5.06 6.54 -11.04
N LEU A 39 -4.86 6.45 -9.72
CA LEU A 39 -3.84 7.23 -9.02
C LEU A 39 -2.45 6.86 -9.53
N LEU A 40 -2.12 5.56 -9.60
CA LEU A 40 -0.85 5.07 -10.14
C LEU A 40 -0.62 5.56 -11.57
N SER A 41 -1.66 5.57 -12.41
CA SER A 41 -1.58 6.11 -13.77
C SER A 41 -1.25 7.60 -13.80
N ALA A 42 -1.78 8.39 -12.88
CA ALA A 42 -1.43 9.81 -12.72
C ALA A 42 0.00 9.99 -12.20
N LEU A 43 0.40 9.22 -11.18
CA LEU A 43 1.75 9.26 -10.60
C LEU A 43 2.84 8.91 -11.62
N ARG A 44 2.57 7.98 -12.55
CA ARG A 44 3.49 7.63 -13.66
C ARG A 44 3.87 8.84 -14.53
N GLN A 45 3.00 9.85 -14.61
CA GLN A 45 3.26 11.08 -15.38
C GLN A 45 4.06 12.12 -14.59
N ILE A 46 4.10 12.02 -13.26
CA ILE A 46 4.82 12.95 -12.39
C ILE A 46 6.30 12.59 -12.41
N ARG A 47 7.16 13.59 -12.64
CA ARG A 47 8.61 13.43 -12.70
C ARG A 47 9.27 14.24 -11.58
N PRO A 48 9.79 13.56 -10.55
CA PRO A 48 10.60 14.23 -9.53
C PRO A 48 11.73 15.07 -10.15
N GLY A 49 11.99 16.22 -9.55
CA GLY A 49 13.00 17.19 -10.00
C GLY A 49 12.57 18.10 -11.16
N THR A 50 11.37 17.89 -11.71
CA THR A 50 10.84 18.68 -12.84
C THR A 50 9.39 19.09 -12.68
N THR A 51 8.53 18.23 -12.13
CA THR A 51 7.14 18.56 -11.87
C THR A 51 7.03 19.49 -10.66
N THR A 52 6.31 20.60 -10.82
CA THR A 52 6.04 21.52 -9.71
C THR A 52 4.97 20.98 -8.77
N GLU A 53 4.91 21.50 -7.54
CA GLU A 53 3.85 21.17 -6.58
C GLU A 53 2.46 21.47 -7.16
N GLU A 54 2.30 22.63 -7.82
CA GLU A 54 1.04 23.01 -8.46
C GLU A 54 0.63 22.03 -9.57
N GLN A 55 1.56 21.62 -10.43
CA GLN A 55 1.31 20.64 -11.48
C GLN A 55 0.93 19.28 -10.90
N ALA A 56 1.61 18.84 -9.85
CA ALA A 56 1.31 17.59 -9.16
C ALA A 56 -0.09 17.64 -8.54
N ARG A 57 -0.41 18.70 -7.79
CA ARG A 57 -1.75 18.89 -7.19
C ARG A 57 -2.85 18.97 -8.24
N ALA A 58 -2.60 19.63 -9.37
CA ALA A 58 -3.55 19.68 -10.48
C ALA A 58 -3.80 18.28 -11.08
N ALA A 59 -2.75 17.50 -11.29
CA ALA A 59 -2.85 16.12 -11.79
C ALA A 59 -3.57 15.19 -10.80
N LEU A 60 -3.41 15.44 -9.50
CA LEU A 60 -3.95 14.59 -8.43
C LEU A 60 -5.28 15.10 -7.84
N LYS A 61 -5.79 16.25 -8.31
CA LYS A 61 -7.08 16.83 -7.91
C LYS A 61 -8.25 15.83 -7.88
N PRO A 62 -8.39 14.89 -8.85
CA PRO A 62 -9.47 13.90 -8.81
C PRO A 62 -9.45 12.96 -7.59
N PHE A 63 -8.35 12.92 -6.84
CA PHE A 63 -8.14 12.04 -5.68
C PHE A 63 -8.20 12.79 -4.34
N SER A 64 -8.50 14.09 -4.34
CA SER A 64 -8.53 14.96 -3.14
C SER A 64 -9.41 14.44 -1.99
N ALA A 65 -10.43 13.62 -2.27
CA ALA A 65 -11.25 12.98 -1.23
C ALA A 65 -10.49 11.96 -0.37
N TYR A 66 -9.31 11.51 -0.82
CA TYR A 66 -8.44 10.54 -0.14
C TYR A 66 -7.09 11.17 0.26
N GLU A 67 -7.00 12.49 0.12
CA GLU A 67 -5.81 13.26 0.46
C GLU A 67 -5.67 13.33 1.97
N ASP A 68 -4.53 12.87 2.47
CA ASP A 68 -4.05 13.15 3.82
C ASP A 68 -2.85 14.07 3.69
N GLY A 69 -3.05 15.33 4.05
CA GLY A 69 -2.02 16.36 4.00
C GLY A 69 -1.35 16.48 5.37
N SER A 70 -0.04 16.33 5.41
CA SER A 70 0.74 16.67 6.60
C SER A 70 1.88 17.61 6.26
N ASP A 71 1.91 18.78 6.92
CA ASP A 71 3.02 19.71 6.82
C ASP A 71 4.07 19.34 7.88
N THR A 72 5.08 18.58 7.48
CA THR A 72 6.17 18.22 8.40
C THR A 72 7.39 19.09 8.10
N ARG A 73 7.60 20.16 8.87
CA ARG A 73 8.87 20.93 8.80
C ARG A 73 9.98 20.13 9.45
N ARG A 74 10.95 19.63 8.68
CA ARG A 74 12.12 18.93 9.24
C ARG A 74 13.43 19.52 8.67
N ALA A 75 14.32 19.93 9.58
CA ALA A 75 15.71 20.32 9.30
C ALA A 75 15.94 21.44 8.27
N GLY A 76 15.12 22.50 8.29
CA GLY A 76 15.39 23.73 7.50
C GLY A 76 14.99 23.68 6.03
N THR A 77 14.58 22.52 5.52
CA THR A 77 13.90 22.36 4.23
C THR A 77 12.40 22.27 4.48
N VAL A 78 11.59 23.10 3.80
CA VAL A 78 10.13 22.94 3.86
C VAL A 78 9.75 21.76 2.98
N SER A 79 9.52 20.60 3.59
CA SER A 79 8.88 19.47 2.95
C SER A 79 7.39 19.47 3.27
N SER A 80 6.57 19.92 2.32
CA SER A 80 5.15 19.54 2.34
C SER A 80 5.04 18.09 1.90
N GLN A 81 4.13 17.34 2.51
CA GLN A 81 3.84 15.96 2.14
C GLN A 81 2.38 15.85 1.72
N LEU A 82 2.16 15.14 0.63
CA LEU A 82 0.84 14.86 0.08
C LEU A 82 0.63 13.35 0.00
N GLY A 83 -0.21 12.82 0.89
CA GLY A 83 -0.48 11.39 1.01
C GLY A 83 -1.83 10.99 0.45
N TYR A 84 -1.92 9.75 -0.04
CA TYR A 84 -3.14 9.09 -0.48
C TYR A 84 -3.17 7.65 0.02
N GLN A 85 -4.26 7.25 0.65
CA GLN A 85 -4.41 5.91 1.22
C GLN A 85 -5.72 5.25 0.78
N PHE A 86 -5.63 3.99 0.37
CA PHE A 86 -6.77 3.15 0.01
C PHE A 86 -6.73 1.82 0.77
N TYR A 87 -7.67 1.66 1.69
CA TYR A 87 -7.94 0.40 2.37
C TYR A 87 -8.94 -0.44 1.57
N ASN A 88 -8.74 -1.76 1.52
CA ASN A 88 -9.64 -2.67 0.82
C ASN A 88 -10.96 -2.98 1.55
N SER A 89 -11.07 -2.62 2.83
CA SER A 89 -12.27 -2.84 3.64
C SER A 89 -12.91 -1.50 4.04
N PRO A 90 -14.26 -1.39 4.06
CA PRO A 90 -14.92 -0.22 4.62
C PRO A 90 -14.74 -0.18 6.15
N GLU A 91 -14.68 1.03 6.70
CA GLU A 91 -14.42 1.27 8.14
C GLU A 91 -15.35 0.49 9.07
N TRP A 92 -16.63 0.37 8.72
CA TRP A 92 -17.60 -0.35 9.53
C TRP A 92 -17.34 -1.86 9.57
N VAL A 93 -16.84 -2.47 8.49
CA VAL A 93 -16.47 -3.90 8.49
C VAL A 93 -15.19 -4.10 9.29
N THR A 94 -14.22 -3.18 9.18
CA THR A 94 -13.02 -3.19 10.05
C THR A 94 -13.41 -3.12 11.53
N SER A 95 -14.34 -2.23 11.88
CA SER A 95 -14.88 -2.13 13.24
C SER A 95 -15.59 -3.42 13.66
N LEU A 96 -16.45 -3.99 12.80
CA LEU A 96 -17.13 -5.25 13.06
C LEU A 96 -16.12 -6.39 13.28
N ALA A 97 -15.11 -6.53 12.42
CA ALA A 97 -14.07 -7.54 12.51
C ALA A 97 -13.29 -7.44 13.83
N TYR A 98 -12.97 -6.22 14.27
CA TYR A 98 -12.32 -5.99 15.55
C TYR A 98 -13.17 -6.49 16.73
N HIS A 99 -14.48 -6.22 16.72
CA HIS A 99 -15.38 -6.68 17.78
C HIS A 99 -15.65 -8.19 17.72
N LEU A 100 -15.56 -8.80 16.54
CA LEU A 100 -15.75 -10.24 16.32
C LEU A 100 -14.45 -11.07 16.36
N ARG A 101 -13.31 -10.46 16.71
CA ARG A 101 -11.98 -11.11 16.71
C ARG A 101 -11.85 -12.39 17.54
N PHE A 102 -12.78 -12.61 18.47
CA PHE A 102 -12.82 -13.78 19.35
C PHE A 102 -13.53 -14.99 18.71
N ILE A 103 -14.19 -14.79 17.57
CA ILE A 103 -14.83 -15.86 16.82
C ILE A 103 -13.77 -16.48 15.90
N PRO A 104 -13.56 -17.81 15.91
CA PRO A 104 -12.54 -18.48 15.10
C PRO A 104 -12.83 -18.49 13.59
N ILE A 105 -13.94 -17.88 13.16
CA ILE A 105 -14.38 -17.81 11.77
C ILE A 105 -14.14 -16.37 11.28
N ARG A 106 -13.07 -16.18 10.50
CA ARG A 106 -12.83 -14.91 9.79
C ARG A 106 -13.48 -14.97 8.42
N LEU A 107 -14.51 -14.15 8.21
CA LEU A 107 -15.22 -13.99 6.94
C LEU A 107 -14.96 -12.60 6.34
N THR A 108 -13.72 -12.11 6.48
CA THR A 108 -13.30 -10.81 5.97
C THR A 108 -12.11 -10.96 5.06
N LEU A 109 -11.97 -10.03 4.10
CA LEU A 109 -10.74 -9.90 3.33
C LEU A 109 -9.54 -9.70 4.27
N PRO A 110 -8.34 -10.18 3.90
CA PRO A 110 -7.11 -9.76 4.57
C PRO A 110 -6.98 -8.24 4.47
N TRP A 111 -6.44 -7.60 5.50
CA TRP A 111 -6.31 -6.15 5.49
C TRP A 111 -5.23 -5.76 4.47
N THR A 112 -5.57 -4.93 3.49
CA THR A 112 -4.62 -4.45 2.48
C THR A 112 -4.71 -2.94 2.37
N LEU A 113 -3.55 -2.30 2.30
CA LEU A 113 -3.37 -0.87 2.10
C LEU A 113 -2.55 -0.64 0.82
N PHE A 114 -3.08 0.22 -0.06
CA PHE A 114 -2.28 0.93 -1.05
C PHE A 114 -2.08 2.37 -0.58
N GLU A 115 -0.85 2.83 -0.63
CA GLU A 115 -0.45 4.14 -0.17
C GLU A 115 0.47 4.80 -1.19
N ALA A 116 0.30 6.10 -1.39
CA ALA A 116 1.22 6.91 -2.19
C ALA A 116 1.45 8.26 -1.52
N HIS A 117 2.71 8.69 -1.47
CA HIS A 117 3.12 9.99 -0.94
C HIS A 117 3.98 10.73 -1.93
N LEU A 118 3.80 12.05 -1.98
CA LEU A 118 4.70 12.96 -2.66
C LEU A 118 5.35 13.86 -1.63
N ASP A 119 6.67 13.96 -1.71
CA ASP A 119 7.45 14.93 -0.93
C ASP A 119 7.84 16.08 -1.85
N PHE A 120 7.62 17.30 -1.38
CA PHE A 120 8.02 18.50 -2.11
C PHE A 120 9.26 19.13 -1.48
N THR A 121 10.08 19.78 -2.30
CA THR A 121 11.22 20.58 -1.86
C THR A 121 11.36 21.74 -2.83
N ASP A 122 11.43 22.95 -2.29
CA ASP A 122 11.52 24.19 -3.08
C ASP A 122 10.44 24.32 -4.17
N GLY A 123 9.22 23.85 -3.87
CA GLY A 123 8.06 23.91 -4.79
C GLY A 123 8.11 22.88 -5.94
N LEU A 124 9.06 21.95 -5.92
CA LEU A 124 9.16 20.83 -6.86
C LEU A 124 8.86 19.51 -6.17
N VAL A 125 8.32 18.55 -6.91
CA VAL A 125 8.26 17.15 -6.46
C VAL A 125 9.67 16.65 -6.30
N ALA A 126 10.05 16.30 -5.07
CA ALA A 126 11.34 15.78 -4.71
C ALA A 126 11.30 14.24 -4.70
N GLY A 127 10.23 13.66 -4.15
CA GLY A 127 10.07 12.22 -4.00
C GLY A 127 8.64 11.76 -4.30
N ILE A 128 8.51 10.53 -4.78
CA ILE A 128 7.25 9.79 -4.84
C ILE A 128 7.51 8.45 -4.16
N HIS A 129 6.74 8.13 -3.14
CA HIS A 129 6.77 6.84 -2.44
C HIS A 129 5.45 6.13 -2.68
N ILE A 130 5.49 4.90 -3.16
CA ILE A 130 4.31 4.07 -3.43
C ILE A 130 4.48 2.76 -2.69
N ILE A 131 3.46 2.32 -1.97
CA ILE A 131 3.48 1.08 -1.20
C ILE A 131 2.17 0.34 -1.42
N GLU A 132 2.25 -0.96 -1.66
CA GLU A 132 1.13 -1.87 -1.43
C GLU A 132 1.57 -2.88 -0.37
N MET A 133 0.79 -2.98 0.70
CA MET A 133 1.07 -3.85 1.83
C MET A 133 -0.19 -4.60 2.25
N GLN A 134 -0.02 -5.84 2.67
CA GLN A 134 -1.09 -6.65 3.24
C GLN A 134 -0.75 -7.06 4.67
N GLU A 135 -1.62 -6.79 5.65
CA GLU A 135 -1.43 -7.20 7.04
C GLU A 135 -2.35 -8.37 7.42
N ASP A 136 -1.94 -9.14 8.44
CA ASP A 136 -2.78 -10.17 9.04
C ASP A 136 -3.95 -9.58 9.85
N GLN A 137 -3.77 -8.37 10.41
CA GLN A 137 -4.75 -7.54 11.09
C GLN A 137 -4.18 -6.13 11.30
N PRO A 138 -5.04 -5.08 11.43
CA PRO A 138 -4.57 -3.71 11.59
C PRO A 138 -3.55 -3.56 12.73
N GLY A 139 -2.37 -3.04 12.42
CA GLY A 139 -1.32 -2.77 13.41
C GLY A 139 -0.52 -4.00 13.84
N PHE A 140 -0.75 -5.16 13.22
CA PHE A 140 0.13 -6.31 13.32
C PHE A 140 0.77 -6.54 11.95
N PRO A 141 1.92 -5.88 11.70
CA PRO A 141 2.60 -5.99 10.44
C PRO A 141 3.05 -7.43 10.25
N HIS A 142 2.41 -8.11 9.31
CA HIS A 142 2.82 -9.43 8.86
C HIS A 142 2.71 -9.45 7.32
N PRO A 143 3.60 -8.75 6.57
CA PRO A 143 3.26 -8.42 5.20
C PRO A 143 4.12 -9.08 4.14
N ASN A 144 3.42 -9.53 3.10
CA ASN A 144 3.91 -9.35 1.74
C ASN A 144 3.70 -7.88 1.37
N SER A 145 4.75 -7.21 0.91
CA SER A 145 4.70 -5.79 0.54
C SER A 145 5.62 -5.48 -0.62
N ALA A 146 5.27 -4.49 -1.43
CA ALA A 146 6.21 -3.86 -2.33
C ALA A 146 6.17 -2.34 -2.11
N SER A 147 7.35 -1.72 -2.09
CA SER A 147 7.48 -0.27 -2.02
C SER A 147 8.42 0.22 -3.11
N VAL A 148 8.03 1.30 -3.78
CA VAL A 148 8.84 1.97 -4.79
C VAL A 148 9.02 3.42 -4.41
N THR A 149 10.27 3.85 -4.42
CA THR A 149 10.70 5.22 -4.14
C THR A 149 11.32 5.81 -5.39
N VAL A 150 10.72 6.86 -5.93
CA VAL A 150 11.23 7.66 -7.05
C VAL A 150 11.71 9.00 -6.52
N VAL A 151 13.00 9.29 -6.59
CA VAL A 151 13.59 10.51 -6.03
C VAL A 151 14.25 11.38 -7.09
N SER A 152 14.35 12.67 -6.81
CA SER A 152 15.21 13.57 -7.56
C SER A 152 16.63 13.62 -7.00
N ASN A 153 17.63 13.57 -7.87
CA ASN A 153 19.03 13.78 -7.53
C ASN A 153 19.41 15.26 -7.34
N ARG A 154 18.54 16.19 -7.76
CA ARG A 154 18.83 17.64 -7.78
C ARG A 154 18.85 18.28 -6.40
N ASN A 155 18.07 17.72 -5.46
CA ASN A 155 17.81 18.36 -4.16
C ASN A 155 18.58 17.70 -3.00
N GLY A 156 19.62 16.91 -3.29
CA GLY A 156 20.35 16.14 -2.27
C GLY A 156 19.55 14.95 -1.74
N GLN A 157 20.04 14.29 -0.67
CA GLN A 157 19.30 13.18 -0.06
C GLN A 157 18.01 13.69 0.59
N ILE A 158 16.88 13.38 -0.04
CA ILE A 158 15.56 13.51 0.60
C ILE A 158 15.53 12.52 1.76
N ALA A 159 15.06 12.99 2.92
CA ALA A 159 15.06 12.22 4.15
C ALA A 159 14.39 10.86 3.95
N ARG A 160 15.07 9.81 4.44
CA ARG A 160 14.70 8.39 4.27
C ARG A 160 13.21 8.18 4.51
N SER A 161 12.51 7.62 3.52
CA SER A 161 11.29 6.85 3.81
C SER A 161 11.64 5.85 4.91
N LEU A 162 10.78 5.68 5.92
CA LEU A 162 10.97 4.71 6.99
C LEU A 162 11.12 3.26 6.46
N TYR A 163 10.77 3.05 5.19
CA TYR A 163 10.82 1.78 4.47
C TYR A 163 11.95 1.70 3.43
N ASP A 164 12.75 2.76 3.24
CA ASP A 164 13.87 2.73 2.29
C ASP A 164 15.06 1.95 2.87
N GLY A 165 15.48 0.91 2.15
CA GLY A 165 16.80 0.31 2.37
C GLY A 165 17.92 1.29 1.99
N THR A 166 19.12 1.07 2.51
CA THR A 166 20.29 1.87 2.10
C THR A 166 20.78 1.35 0.76
N PRO A 167 20.75 2.17 -0.33
CA PRO A 167 21.23 1.73 -1.63
C PRO A 167 22.72 1.39 -1.57
N SER A 168 23.16 0.47 -2.43
CA SER A 168 24.57 0.09 -2.53
C SER A 168 25.45 1.30 -2.85
N GLU A 169 26.73 1.26 -2.46
CA GLU A 169 27.72 2.31 -2.77
C GLU A 169 27.81 2.66 -4.27
N ASN A 170 27.43 1.71 -5.15
CA ASN A 170 27.44 1.87 -6.60
C ASN A 170 26.06 2.22 -7.21
N PHE A 171 25.22 2.99 -6.50
CA PHE A 171 23.89 3.36 -6.99
C PHE A 171 23.94 4.15 -8.30
N ASN A 172 23.52 3.50 -9.39
CA ASN A 172 23.49 4.08 -10.73
C ASN A 172 22.07 4.44 -11.21
N GLY A 173 21.20 4.86 -10.28
CA GLY A 173 19.85 5.32 -10.59
C GLY A 173 18.76 4.28 -10.50
N TYR A 174 19.09 2.99 -10.43
CA TYR A 174 18.16 1.92 -10.12
C TYR A 174 18.77 0.99 -9.08
N TRP A 175 17.97 0.61 -8.07
CA TRP A 175 18.36 -0.35 -7.05
C TRP A 175 17.12 -1.10 -6.57
N GLU A 176 17.25 -2.41 -6.51
CA GLU A 176 16.21 -3.30 -6.04
C GLU A 176 16.79 -4.23 -4.98
N TYR A 177 16.02 -4.48 -3.93
CA TYR A 177 16.27 -5.60 -3.04
C TYR A 177 14.95 -6.19 -2.55
N SER A 178 14.92 -7.53 -2.39
CA SER A 178 13.85 -8.23 -1.70
C SER A 178 14.41 -8.90 -0.45
N ARG A 179 13.61 -8.95 0.62
CA ARG A 179 13.94 -9.72 1.83
C ARG A 179 12.76 -10.57 2.26
N SER A 180 13.04 -11.77 2.73
CA SER A 180 12.12 -12.49 3.61
C SER A 180 12.20 -11.84 4.99
N THR A 181 11.07 -11.49 5.61
CA THR A 181 11.04 -10.86 6.94
C THR A 181 10.95 -11.86 8.08
N GLY A 182 11.40 -13.11 7.88
CA GLY A 182 11.61 -14.06 8.96
C GLY A 182 12.64 -13.55 9.96
N GLN A 183 12.35 -13.68 11.26
CA GLN A 183 13.36 -13.43 12.29
C GLN A 183 14.29 -14.65 12.38
N ALA A 184 15.57 -14.38 12.60
CA ALA A 184 16.54 -15.39 12.99
C ALA A 184 16.98 -15.11 14.43
N ASP A 185 17.28 -16.15 15.20
CA ASP A 185 17.96 -15.98 16.49
C ASP A 185 19.39 -15.45 16.27
N GLN A 186 20.06 -15.14 17.38
CA GLN A 186 21.47 -14.70 17.37
C GLN A 186 22.44 -15.74 16.78
N SER A 187 21.99 -16.99 16.58
CA SER A 187 22.77 -18.09 16.00
C SER A 187 22.47 -18.30 14.51
N GLY A 188 21.60 -17.47 13.92
CA GLY A 188 21.18 -17.56 12.52
C GLY A 188 20.11 -18.63 12.25
N ASN A 189 19.54 -19.27 13.27
CA ASN A 189 18.44 -20.20 13.07
C ASN A 189 17.13 -19.42 12.90
N PRO A 190 16.25 -19.81 11.97
CA PRO A 190 14.95 -19.17 11.81
C PRO A 190 14.11 -19.35 13.08
N THR A 191 13.76 -18.24 13.73
CA THR A 191 12.89 -18.21 14.92
C THR A 191 11.42 -18.04 14.57
N SER A 192 11.12 -17.70 13.32
CA SER A 192 9.77 -17.61 12.77
C SER A 192 9.67 -18.21 11.37
N PHE A 193 8.44 -18.44 10.92
CA PHE A 193 8.18 -18.83 9.54
C PHE A 193 8.64 -17.73 8.57
N SER A 194 9.47 -18.09 7.59
CA SER A 194 9.73 -17.27 6.40
C SER A 194 8.46 -17.25 5.52
N CYS A 195 7.46 -16.45 5.89
CA CYS A 195 6.18 -16.36 5.17
C CYS A 195 5.90 -14.97 4.56
N CYS A 196 6.80 -14.01 4.76
CA CYS A 196 6.58 -12.61 4.43
C CYS A 196 7.72 -12.11 3.54
N HIS A 197 7.36 -11.53 2.39
CA HIS A 197 8.27 -11.07 1.36
C HIS A 197 8.08 -9.57 1.13
N ALA A 198 9.15 -8.81 1.28
CA ALA A 198 9.13 -7.38 1.06
C ALA A 198 10.08 -7.00 -0.06
N ARG A 199 9.54 -6.36 -1.12
CA ARG A 199 10.30 -5.82 -2.24
C ARG A 199 10.45 -4.31 -2.10
N PHE A 200 11.64 -3.82 -2.39
CA PHE A 200 11.96 -2.41 -2.32
C PHE A 200 12.69 -2.02 -3.60
N ILE A 201 12.16 -1.02 -4.29
CA ILE A 201 12.79 -0.46 -5.49
C ILE A 201 13.03 1.02 -5.26
N ARG A 202 14.25 1.47 -5.52
CA ARG A 202 14.63 2.87 -5.54
C ARG A 202 15.09 3.26 -6.92
N LEU A 203 14.56 4.37 -7.43
CA LEU A 203 15.02 4.94 -8.68
C LEU A 203 15.16 6.46 -8.65
N ASP A 204 16.07 6.98 -9.48
CA ASP A 204 16.24 8.41 -9.75
C ASP A 204 16.23 8.73 -11.25
N GLU A 205 16.59 9.96 -11.64
CA GLU A 205 16.55 10.42 -13.04
C GLU A 205 17.49 9.64 -13.98
N ARG A 206 18.44 8.87 -13.46
CA ARG A 206 19.37 8.04 -14.26
C ARG A 206 18.78 6.67 -14.62
N ALA A 207 17.69 6.25 -13.98
CA ALA A 207 16.99 5.03 -14.35
C ALA A 207 16.49 5.09 -15.80
N THR A 208 16.59 3.97 -16.50
CA THR A 208 16.09 3.82 -17.85
C THR A 208 14.56 3.89 -17.89
N PRO A 209 13.95 4.22 -19.05
CA PRO A 209 12.50 4.16 -19.20
C PRO A 209 11.90 2.78 -18.91
N ALA A 210 12.62 1.70 -19.20
CA ALA A 210 12.19 0.33 -18.92
C ALA A 210 12.16 0.05 -17.41
N GLU A 211 13.23 0.37 -16.69
CA GLU A 211 13.30 0.22 -15.22
C GLU A 211 12.22 1.05 -14.52
N ARG A 212 12.00 2.29 -14.97
CA ARG A 212 10.94 3.14 -14.43
C ARG A 212 9.55 2.56 -14.70
N SER A 213 9.31 2.04 -15.90
CA SER A 213 8.04 1.41 -16.26
C SER A 213 7.77 0.18 -15.40
N GLN A 214 8.78 -0.67 -15.21
CA GLN A 214 8.68 -1.89 -14.41
C GLN A 214 8.45 -1.56 -12.93
N ALA A 215 9.22 -0.62 -12.37
CA ALA A 215 9.11 -0.24 -10.96
C ALA A 215 7.74 0.36 -10.59
N LEU A 216 7.05 0.95 -11.56
CA LEU A 216 5.72 1.53 -11.35
C LEU A 216 4.59 0.58 -11.78
N ASP A 217 4.87 -0.71 -12.02
CA ASP A 217 3.89 -1.70 -12.49
C ASP A 217 3.22 -2.51 -11.38
N PHE A 218 2.71 -1.81 -10.36
CA PHE A 218 1.90 -2.44 -9.31
C PHE A 218 0.65 -3.09 -9.91
N GLN A 219 0.46 -4.38 -9.62
CA GLN A 219 -0.67 -5.16 -10.11
C GLN A 219 -1.95 -4.94 -9.28
N LEU A 220 -1.80 -4.44 -8.05
CA LEU A 220 -2.88 -4.13 -7.12
C LEU A 220 -3.76 -5.35 -6.81
N HIS A 221 -3.21 -6.55 -6.94
CA HIS A 221 -3.95 -7.80 -6.76
C HIS A 221 -4.33 -8.02 -5.30
N CYS A 222 -3.49 -7.56 -4.36
CA CYS A 222 -3.72 -7.81 -2.94
C CYS A 222 -4.90 -7.02 -2.40
N LEU A 223 -5.24 -5.88 -3.01
CA LEU A 223 -6.43 -5.13 -2.66
C LEU A 223 -7.70 -5.99 -2.80
N THR A 224 -7.75 -6.88 -3.80
CA THR A 224 -8.91 -7.75 -4.10
C THR A 224 -8.77 -9.21 -3.69
N SER A 225 -7.63 -9.60 -3.09
CA SER A 225 -7.36 -11.00 -2.83
C SER A 225 -8.07 -11.50 -1.56
N ILE A 226 -8.95 -12.49 -1.72
CA ILE A 226 -9.55 -13.23 -0.58
C ILE A 226 -8.51 -14.17 0.05
N LEU A 227 -7.68 -14.79 -0.80
CA LEU A 227 -6.73 -15.84 -0.40
C LEU A 227 -5.36 -15.32 0.01
N ARG A 228 -5.23 -13.98 0.18
CA ARG A 228 -3.97 -13.28 0.44
C ARG A 228 -3.01 -13.34 -0.76
N CYS A 229 -2.16 -12.33 -0.88
CA CYS A 229 -0.96 -12.41 -1.69
C CYS A 229 0.07 -13.27 -0.97
N LYS A 230 0.76 -14.12 -1.74
CA LYS A 230 1.72 -15.10 -1.21
C LYS A 230 3.18 -14.71 -1.44
N ASP A 231 3.42 -13.77 -2.35
CA ASP A 231 4.72 -13.42 -2.89
C ASP A 231 4.69 -11.92 -3.26
N ASP A 232 5.81 -11.21 -3.06
CA ASP A 232 5.98 -9.81 -3.48
C ASP A 232 5.87 -9.64 -5.00
N ARG A 233 6.18 -10.67 -5.79
CA ARG A 233 6.00 -10.68 -7.25
C ARG A 233 4.55 -10.63 -7.70
N GLN A 234 3.61 -10.96 -6.82
CA GLN A 234 2.17 -10.77 -7.09
C GLN A 234 1.72 -9.32 -6.91
N ILE A 235 2.55 -8.51 -6.23
CA ILE A 235 2.35 -7.08 -6.02
C ILE A 235 3.03 -6.31 -7.16
N LEU A 236 4.29 -6.62 -7.40
CA LEU A 236 5.16 -5.93 -8.35
C LEU A 236 6.00 -6.99 -9.11
N PRO A 237 5.85 -7.15 -10.43
CA PRO A 237 6.46 -8.25 -11.20
C PRO A 237 7.98 -8.11 -11.45
#